data_AF-A0A6A1WBP5-F1
#
_entry.id   AF-A0A6A1WBP5-F1
#
_cell.length_a   1.000
_cell.length_b   1.000
_cell.length_c   1.000
_cell.angle_alpha   90.00
_cell.angle_beta   90.00
_cell.angle_gamma   90.00
#
_symmetry.space_group_name_H-M   'P 1'
#
loop_
_entity.id
_entity.type
_entity.pdbx_description
1 polymer ?
#
loop_
_entity_poly.entity_id
_entity_poly.type
_entity_poly.pdbx_seq_one_letter_code
_entity_poly.pdbx_strand_id
1 'polypeptide(L)'
;MSTTKRSPKSVIRRRIQTLTVNEKARALQKARGFKPEHPSFVVVMQPSYVYFGCHLHIPSGFAKRYLNKKLGAVILRVSDGRNWSITYGSRMAAGELKVEFRRGWKEFAQCNHLELGDVCAFEMIKGMKKISFQVVIFRATEQHCPLLPGK
;
A
#
# COMPACT_ATOMS: atom_id res chain seq x y z
N MET A 1 -7.26 -22.07 30.08
CA MET A 1 -6.28 -21.01 29.78
C MET A 1 -6.98 -19.92 28.97
N SER A 2 -7.17 -18.75 29.56
CA SER A 2 -8.11 -17.73 29.08
C SER A 2 -7.55 -16.93 27.91
N THR A 3 -8.18 -17.04 26.74
CA THR A 3 -7.92 -16.15 25.60
C THR A 3 -8.65 -14.83 25.84
N THR A 4 -7.91 -13.78 26.20
CA THR A 4 -8.48 -12.44 26.35
C THR A 4 -8.93 -11.91 24.99
N LYS A 5 -10.24 -11.94 24.71
CA LYS A 5 -10.85 -11.23 23.58
C LYS A 5 -10.60 -9.72 23.75
N ARG A 6 -9.83 -9.13 22.84
CA ARG A 6 -9.54 -7.68 22.82
C ARG A 6 -10.83 -6.87 22.61
N SER A 7 -11.02 -5.80 23.38
CA SER A 7 -12.25 -4.99 23.33
C SER A 7 -12.38 -4.19 22.02
N PRO A 8 -13.60 -4.01 21.46
CA PRO A 8 -13.81 -3.29 20.20
C PRO A 8 -13.28 -1.85 20.21
N LYS A 9 -13.37 -1.14 21.35
CA LYS A 9 -12.88 0.24 21.50
C LYS A 9 -11.35 0.34 21.36
N SER A 10 -10.61 -0.66 21.83
CA SER A 10 -9.14 -0.70 21.71
C SER A 10 -8.66 -0.93 20.27
N VAL A 11 -9.42 -1.72 19.51
CA VAL A 11 -9.16 -1.99 18.08
C VAL A 11 -9.40 -0.73 17.25
N ILE A 12 -10.49 -0.01 17.51
CA ILE A 12 -10.80 1.26 16.83
C ILE A 12 -9.74 2.32 17.12
N ARG A 13 -9.29 2.46 18.38
CA ARG A 13 -8.25 3.42 18.77
C ARG A 13 -6.91 3.15 18.06
N ARG A 14 -6.52 1.87 17.92
CA ARG A 14 -5.33 1.49 17.14
C ARG A 14 -5.47 1.79 15.65
N ARG A 15 -6.66 1.63 15.08
CA ARG A 15 -6.91 1.93 13.66
C ARG A 15 -6.75 3.42 13.34
N ILE A 16 -7.02 4.31 14.28
CA ILE A 16 -6.94 5.77 14.07
C ILE A 16 -5.53 6.32 14.31
N GLN A 17 -4.70 5.64 15.10
CA GLN A 17 -3.38 6.13 15.45
C GLN A 17 -2.39 5.99 14.28
N THR A 18 -1.84 7.11 13.84
CA THR A 18 -0.76 7.15 12.84
C THR A 18 0.51 6.55 13.43
N LEU A 19 1.25 5.79 12.61
CA LEU A 19 2.56 5.28 12.99
C LEU A 19 3.54 6.44 13.27
N THR A 20 4.28 6.29 14.36
CA THR A 20 5.45 7.12 14.70
C THR A 20 6.55 6.98 13.65
N VAL A 21 7.50 7.92 13.66
CA VAL A 21 8.67 7.89 12.76
C VAL A 21 9.46 6.58 12.91
N ASN A 22 9.67 6.14 14.16
CA ASN A 22 10.41 4.90 14.45
C ASN A 22 9.65 3.66 13.96
N GLU A 23 8.33 3.63 14.06
CA GLU A 23 7.52 2.53 13.51
C GLU A 23 7.56 2.49 11.99
N LYS A 24 7.49 3.65 11.33
CA LYS A 24 7.64 3.76 9.88
C LYS A 24 9.03 3.28 9.43
N ALA A 25 10.09 3.67 10.14
CA ALA A 25 11.44 3.22 9.85
C ALA A 25 11.57 1.69 9.97
N ARG A 26 11.03 1.10 11.05
CA ARG A 26 11.00 -0.37 11.23
C ARG A 26 10.21 -1.08 10.14
N ALA A 27 9.07 -0.52 9.72
CA ALA A 27 8.30 -1.08 8.62
C ALA A 27 9.13 -1.07 7.32
N LEU A 28 9.74 0.07 6.97
CA LEU A 28 10.57 0.20 5.77
C LEU A 28 11.75 -0.78 5.73
N GLN A 29 12.33 -1.15 6.89
CA GLN A 29 13.40 -2.15 6.94
C GLN A 29 13.00 -3.51 6.33
N LYS A 30 11.71 -3.84 6.28
CA LYS A 30 11.23 -5.09 5.69
C LYS A 30 11.36 -5.13 4.17
N ALA A 31 11.32 -3.96 3.53
CA ALA A 31 11.55 -3.81 2.11
C ALA A 31 13.03 -3.55 1.77
N ARG A 32 13.97 -3.61 2.74
CA ARG A 32 15.40 -3.28 2.50
C ARG A 32 16.06 -4.17 1.44
N GLY A 33 15.60 -5.42 1.31
CA GLY A 33 16.10 -6.37 0.33
C GLY A 33 15.47 -6.23 -1.05
N PHE A 34 14.45 -5.37 -1.18
CA PHE A 34 13.79 -5.11 -2.45
C PHE A 34 14.74 -4.35 -3.38
N LYS A 35 15.14 -5.00 -4.47
CA LYS A 35 16.00 -4.43 -5.51
C LYS A 35 15.20 -4.39 -6.82
N PRO A 36 14.53 -3.27 -7.10
CA PRO A 36 13.74 -3.13 -8.32
C PRO A 36 14.65 -2.97 -9.54
N GLU A 37 14.29 -3.59 -10.66
CA GLU A 37 14.95 -3.44 -11.97
C GLU A 37 14.39 -2.25 -12.75
N HIS A 38 13.18 -1.81 -12.40
CA HIS A 38 12.45 -0.72 -13.04
C HIS A 38 12.13 0.38 -12.03
N PRO A 39 11.78 1.59 -12.48
CA PRO A 39 11.52 2.66 -11.55
C PRO A 39 10.34 2.29 -10.64
N SER A 40 10.56 2.49 -9.34
CA SER A 40 9.62 2.08 -8.31
C SER A 40 9.53 3.09 -7.18
N PHE A 41 8.55 2.89 -6.31
CA PHE A 41 8.43 3.61 -5.07
C PHE A 41 7.90 2.69 -3.98
N VAL A 42 8.22 3.00 -2.72
CA VAL A 42 7.87 2.20 -1.56
C VAL A 42 7.05 3.05 -0.59
N VAL A 43 5.95 2.48 -0.07
CA VAL A 43 5.02 3.17 0.83
C VAL A 43 4.71 2.31 2.04
N VAL A 44 4.82 2.89 3.24
CA VAL A 44 4.31 2.29 4.47
C VAL A 44 2.82 2.58 4.58
N MET A 45 2.01 1.54 4.76
CA MET A 45 0.58 1.64 4.95
C MET A 45 0.25 2.39 6.24
N GLN A 46 -0.54 3.44 6.12
CA GLN A 46 -0.99 4.33 7.20
C GLN A 46 -2.53 4.28 7.31
N PRO A 47 -3.12 4.74 8.42
CA PRO A 47 -4.57 4.68 8.62
C PRO A 47 -5.40 5.27 7.48
N SER A 48 -4.94 6.38 6.88
CA SER A 48 -5.60 7.03 5.73
C SER A 48 -5.56 6.19 4.44
N TYR A 49 -4.59 5.27 4.32
CA TYR A 49 -4.43 4.42 3.15
C TYR A 49 -5.30 3.17 3.25
N VAL A 50 -5.52 2.66 4.47
CA VAL A 50 -6.21 1.36 4.67
C VAL A 50 -7.59 1.46 5.31
N TYR A 51 -7.89 2.53 6.06
CA TYR A 51 -9.12 2.61 6.87
C TYR A 51 -9.99 3.85 6.57
N PHE A 52 -9.40 5.04 6.45
CA PHE A 52 -10.16 6.31 6.36
C PHE A 52 -9.96 7.00 5.01
N GLY A 53 -11.02 7.10 4.19
CA GLY A 53 -10.96 7.69 2.84
C GLY A 53 -10.33 6.78 1.78
N CYS A 54 -9.34 5.97 2.16
CA CYS A 54 -8.68 4.98 1.31
C CYS A 54 -8.17 5.61 0.00
N HIS A 55 -7.31 6.62 0.13
CA HIS A 55 -6.51 7.14 -0.98
C HIS A 55 -5.03 6.96 -0.63
N LEU A 56 -4.24 6.43 -1.56
CA LEU A 56 -2.80 6.31 -1.38
C LEU A 56 -2.10 7.46 -2.09
N HIS A 57 -1.30 8.23 -1.36
CA HIS A 57 -0.46 9.25 -1.95
C HIS A 57 0.75 8.63 -2.64
N ILE A 58 0.98 9.04 -3.88
CA ILE A 58 2.16 8.65 -4.65
C ILE A 58 3.27 9.67 -4.35
N PRO A 59 4.51 9.23 -4.06
CA PRO A 59 5.62 10.15 -3.84
C PRO A 59 5.74 11.17 -4.98
N SER A 60 5.79 12.46 -4.61
CA SER A 60 5.64 13.56 -5.57
C SER A 60 6.72 13.54 -6.66
N GLY A 61 7.97 13.20 -6.31
CA GLY A 61 9.05 13.05 -7.29
C GLY A 61 8.79 11.93 -8.30
N PHE A 62 8.26 10.80 -7.83
CA PHE A 62 7.88 9.68 -8.70
C PHE A 62 6.74 10.07 -9.64
N ALA A 63 5.67 10.65 -9.07
CA ALA A 63 4.50 11.06 -9.84
C ALA A 63 4.86 12.12 -10.90
N LYS A 64 5.69 13.11 -10.57
CA LYS A 64 6.14 14.13 -11.53
C LYS A 64 6.93 13.56 -12.71
N ARG A 65 7.69 12.48 -12.48
CA ARG A 65 8.59 11.89 -13.48
C ARG A 65 7.90 10.86 -14.36
N TYR A 66 6.98 10.08 -13.80
CA TYR A 66 6.45 8.89 -14.47
C TYR A 66 4.94 8.88 -14.68
N LEU A 67 4.19 9.78 -14.02
CA LEU A 67 2.75 9.89 -14.18
C LEU A 67 2.40 11.24 -14.81
N ASN A 68 1.30 11.26 -15.55
CA ASN A 68 0.75 12.54 -16.00
C ASN A 68 -0.03 13.19 -14.85
N LYS A 69 -0.14 14.52 -14.83
CA LYS A 69 -0.84 15.25 -13.74
C LYS A 69 -2.37 15.18 -13.85
N LYS A 70 -2.91 14.48 -14.86
CA LYS A 70 -4.34 14.37 -15.14
C LYS A 70 -4.93 13.14 -14.46
N LEU A 71 -6.26 13.06 -14.44
CA LEU A 71 -6.94 11.82 -14.04
C LEU A 71 -6.56 10.71 -15.03
N GLY A 72 -6.14 9.56 -14.50
CA GLY A 72 -5.77 8.40 -15.31
C GLY A 72 -6.11 7.09 -14.62
N ALA A 73 -5.81 5.99 -15.30
CA ALA A 73 -5.95 4.64 -14.77
C ALA A 73 -4.59 3.93 -14.75
N VAL A 74 -4.38 3.12 -13.72
CA VAL A 74 -3.24 2.21 -13.59
C VAL A 74 -3.74 0.81 -13.30
N ILE A 75 -2.95 -0.19 -13.71
CA ILE A 75 -3.17 -1.58 -13.30
C ILE A 75 -2.18 -1.95 -12.21
N LEU A 76 -2.66 -2.36 -11.05
CA LEU A 76 -1.82 -2.98 -10.02
C LEU A 76 -1.86 -4.49 -10.21
N ARG A 77 -0.70 -5.14 -10.23
CA ARG A 77 -0.55 -6.60 -10.30
C ARG A 77 0.16 -7.07 -9.04
N VAL A 78 -0.37 -8.05 -8.33
CA VAL A 78 0.37 -8.65 -7.20
C VAL A 78 0.95 -10.00 -7.62
N SER A 79 1.86 -10.55 -6.83
CA SER A 79 2.59 -11.78 -7.17
C SER A 79 1.73 -13.02 -7.34
N ASP A 80 0.50 -13.04 -6.80
CA ASP A 80 -0.45 -14.14 -6.99
C ASP A 80 -1.22 -14.10 -8.33
N GLY A 81 -0.90 -13.13 -9.21
CA GLY A 81 -1.47 -12.99 -10.54
C GLY A 81 -2.77 -12.18 -10.60
N ARG A 82 -3.34 -11.79 -9.47
CA ARG A 82 -4.52 -10.90 -9.45
C ARG A 82 -4.15 -9.49 -9.88
N ASN A 83 -5.10 -8.84 -10.55
CA ASN A 83 -4.95 -7.49 -11.10
C ASN A 83 -6.09 -6.58 -10.64
N TRP A 84 -5.79 -5.30 -10.38
CA TRP A 84 -6.77 -4.30 -10.00
C TRP A 84 -6.64 -3.05 -10.87
N SER A 85 -7.77 -2.56 -11.38
CA SER A 85 -7.85 -1.29 -12.09
C SER A 85 -8.08 -0.16 -11.09
N ILE A 86 -7.11 0.75 -10.99
CA ILE A 86 -7.12 1.86 -10.03
C ILE A 86 -7.12 3.16 -10.80
N THR A 87 -7.97 4.11 -10.42
CA THR A 87 -7.83 5.48 -10.93
C THR A 87 -6.87 6.26 -10.07
N TYR A 88 -6.10 7.15 -10.68
CA TYR A 88 -5.28 8.12 -9.97
C TYR A 88 -5.62 9.53 -10.44
N GLY A 89 -5.42 10.51 -9.57
CA GLY A 89 -5.65 11.90 -9.91
C GLY A 89 -4.89 12.84 -8.98
N SER A 90 -4.94 14.13 -9.33
CA SER A 90 -4.26 15.17 -8.57
C SER A 90 -5.23 15.90 -7.64
N ARG A 91 -4.75 16.29 -6.46
CA ARG A 91 -5.45 17.11 -5.46
C ARG A 91 -4.51 18.18 -4.93
N MET A 92 -5.01 19.39 -4.73
CA MET A 92 -4.28 20.43 -3.99
C MET A 92 -4.39 20.15 -2.48
N ALA A 93 -3.25 20.07 -1.81
CA ALA A 93 -3.17 19.91 -0.36
C ALA A 93 -1.96 20.70 0.17
N ALA A 94 -2.19 21.56 1.16
CA ALA A 94 -1.16 22.43 1.76
C ALA A 94 -0.33 23.21 0.71
N GLY A 95 -0.99 23.76 -0.31
CA GLY A 95 -0.33 24.52 -1.38
C GLY A 95 0.39 23.69 -2.44
N GLU A 96 0.44 22.35 -2.30
CA GLU A 96 1.10 21.47 -3.24
C GLU A 96 0.13 20.56 -3.99
N LEU A 97 0.44 20.32 -5.27
CA LEU A 97 -0.26 19.31 -6.07
C LEU A 97 0.22 17.91 -5.67
N LYS A 98 -0.65 17.13 -5.02
CA LYS A 98 -0.42 15.74 -4.65
C LYS A 98 -1.12 14.81 -5.64
N VAL A 99 -0.45 13.75 -6.07
CA VAL A 99 -1.05 12.69 -6.88
C VAL A 99 -1.39 11.51 -5.98
N GLU A 100 -2.57 10.95 -6.13
CA GLU A 100 -3.06 9.87 -5.28
C GLU A 100 -3.83 8.83 -6.07
N PHE A 101 -3.73 7.57 -5.65
CA PHE A 101 -4.67 6.52 -6.03
C PHE A 101 -6.02 6.77 -5.35
N ARG A 102 -7.10 6.64 -6.14
CA ARG A 102 -8.47 6.96 -5.76
C ARG A 102 -9.37 5.73 -5.87
N ARG A 103 -10.20 5.65 -6.93
CA ARG A 103 -11.17 4.56 -7.08
C ARG A 103 -10.42 3.24 -7.32
N GLY A 104 -10.87 2.16 -6.71
CA GLY A 104 -10.22 0.86 -6.75
C GLY A 104 -9.18 0.65 -5.65
N TRP A 105 -8.63 1.72 -5.05
CA TRP A 105 -7.59 1.55 -4.02
C TRP A 105 -8.14 0.91 -2.75
N LYS A 106 -9.34 1.32 -2.32
CA LYS A 106 -9.99 0.73 -1.15
C LYS A 106 -10.20 -0.77 -1.33
N GLU A 107 -10.71 -1.15 -2.48
CA GLU A 107 -10.95 -2.54 -2.87
C GLU A 107 -9.64 -3.32 -2.92
N PHE A 108 -8.59 -2.75 -3.53
CA PHE A 108 -7.25 -3.32 -3.53
C PHE A 108 -6.73 -3.57 -2.11
N ALA A 109 -6.81 -2.57 -1.22
CA ALA A 109 -6.33 -2.68 0.15
C ALA A 109 -7.09 -3.74 0.94
N GLN A 110 -8.42 -3.80 0.78
CA GLN A 110 -9.27 -4.78 1.47
C GLN A 110 -9.05 -6.20 0.95
N CYS A 111 -9.08 -6.42 -0.36
CA CYS A 111 -8.89 -7.75 -0.97
C CYS A 111 -7.47 -8.31 -0.82
N ASN A 112 -6.49 -7.45 -0.51
CA ASN A 112 -5.13 -7.85 -0.17
C ASN A 112 -4.84 -7.79 1.33
N HIS A 113 -5.87 -7.57 2.18
CA HIS A 113 -5.74 -7.53 3.64
C HIS A 113 -4.60 -6.62 4.10
N LEU A 114 -4.47 -5.43 3.49
CA LEU A 114 -3.43 -4.48 3.88
C LEU A 114 -3.72 -3.94 5.28
N GLU A 115 -2.71 -4.00 6.14
CA GLU A 115 -2.79 -3.50 7.50
C GLU A 115 -1.81 -2.36 7.77
N LEU A 116 -2.01 -1.67 8.90
CA LEU A 116 -1.11 -0.63 9.38
C LEU A 116 0.32 -1.19 9.53
N GLY A 117 1.28 -0.55 8.87
CA GLY A 117 2.69 -0.95 8.92
C GLY A 117 3.08 -2.02 7.90
N ASP A 118 2.15 -2.52 7.09
CA ASP A 118 2.51 -3.22 5.86
C ASP A 118 3.29 -2.24 4.96
N VAL A 119 4.19 -2.77 4.14
CA VAL A 119 4.93 -1.99 3.15
C VAL A 119 4.59 -2.50 1.77
N CYS A 120 4.15 -1.60 0.89
CA CYS A 120 3.95 -1.91 -0.51
C CYS A 120 5.06 -1.26 -1.34
N ALA A 121 5.77 -2.06 -2.13
CA ALA A 121 6.64 -1.59 -3.19
C ALA A 121 5.90 -1.68 -4.52
N PHE A 122 5.93 -0.60 -5.30
CA PHE A 122 5.28 -0.48 -6.60
C PHE A 122 6.34 -0.26 -7.66
N GLU A 123 6.54 -1.24 -8.53
CA GLU A 123 7.53 -1.21 -9.59
C GLU A 123 6.85 -1.17 -10.96
N MET A 124 7.26 -0.25 -11.83
CA MET A 124 6.63 -0.13 -13.15
C MET A 124 6.93 -1.32 -14.05
N ILE A 125 5.91 -1.79 -14.75
CA ILE A 125 6.03 -2.82 -15.79
C ILE A 125 6.23 -2.13 -17.14
N LYS A 126 7.35 -2.38 -17.81
CA LYS A 126 7.65 -1.85 -19.14
C LYS A 126 6.85 -2.56 -20.24
N GLY A 127 6.73 -1.92 -21.41
CA GLY A 127 6.10 -2.50 -22.60
C GLY A 127 4.57 -2.60 -22.54
N MET A 128 3.94 -2.09 -21.49
CA MET A 128 2.49 -2.11 -21.32
C MET A 128 1.84 -0.89 -21.98
N LYS A 129 0.72 -1.09 -22.70
CA LYS A 129 -0.08 0.02 -23.27
C LYS A 129 -0.66 0.95 -22.20
N LYS A 130 -0.94 0.41 -21.01
CA LYS A 130 -1.44 1.14 -19.84
C LYS A 130 -0.38 1.13 -18.75
N ILE A 131 -0.26 2.24 -18.01
CA ILE A 131 0.61 2.32 -16.84
C ILE A 131 0.24 1.16 -15.89
N SER A 132 1.23 0.33 -15.58
CA SER A 132 1.03 -0.87 -14.78
C SER A 132 2.16 -0.99 -13.76
N PHE A 133 1.82 -1.43 -12.55
CA PHE A 133 2.78 -1.67 -11.48
C PHE A 133 2.70 -3.12 -11.02
N GLN A 134 3.86 -3.76 -10.90
CA GLN A 134 4.01 -4.92 -10.04
C GLN A 134 4.05 -4.43 -8.59
N VAL A 135 3.29 -5.08 -7.71
CA VAL A 135 3.18 -4.73 -6.30
C VAL A 135 3.69 -5.88 -5.46
N VAL A 136 4.69 -5.58 -4.63
CA VAL A 136 5.22 -6.49 -3.62
C VAL A 136 4.79 -6.00 -2.25
N ILE A 137 4.16 -6.87 -1.46
CA ILE A 137 3.62 -6.54 -0.14
C ILE A 137 4.47 -7.22 0.93
N PHE A 138 5.13 -6.43 1.77
CA PHE A 138 5.91 -6.87 2.93
C PHE A 138 5.07 -6.67 4.19
N ARG A 139 4.75 -7.77 4.90
CA ARG A 139 3.76 -7.73 5.99
C ARG A 139 4.28 -7.17 7.32
N ALA A 140 3.42 -6.45 8.03
CA ALA A 140 3.67 -5.83 9.34
C ALA A 140 3.94 -6.86 10.44
N THR A 141 3.29 -8.00 10.34
CA THR A 141 3.50 -9.17 11.18
C THR A 141 4.03 -10.29 10.30
N GLU A 142 4.99 -11.07 10.80
CA GLU A 142 5.10 -12.45 10.35
C GLU A 142 3.79 -13.10 10.77
N GLN A 143 2.83 -13.15 9.85
CA GLN A 143 1.82 -14.19 9.94
C GLN A 143 2.64 -15.48 9.91
N HIS A 144 2.76 -16.15 11.06
CA HIS A 144 3.01 -17.58 11.05
C HIS A 144 2.02 -18.14 10.05
N CYS A 145 2.51 -18.59 8.89
CA CYS A 145 1.76 -19.56 8.12
C CYS A 145 1.37 -20.64 9.12
N PRO A 146 0.07 -20.96 9.32
CA PRO A 146 -0.25 -22.30 9.71
C PRO A 146 0.22 -23.14 8.52
N LEU A 147 1.44 -23.67 8.63
CA LEU A 147 1.86 -24.82 7.85
C LEU A 147 0.71 -25.81 7.98
N LEU A 148 0.10 -26.15 6.85
CA LEU A 148 -0.90 -27.20 6.81
C LEU A 148 -0.26 -28.43 7.47
N PRO A 149 -0.87 -29.03 8.50
CA PRO A 149 -0.44 -30.34 8.94
C PRO A 149 -0.71 -31.29 7.78
N GLY A 150 0.36 -31.72 7.12
CA GLY A 150 0.31 -32.85 6.21
C GLY A 150 -0.15 -34.08 6.99
N LYS A 151 -1.21 -34.69 6.52
CA LYS A 151 -1.38 -36.14 6.36
C LYS A 151 -2.36 -36.38 5.23
#